data_AF-A0A1R1MGZ9-F1
#
_entry.id   AF-A0A1R1MGZ9-F1
#
_cell.length_a   1.000
_cell.length_b   1.000
_cell.length_c   1.000
_cell.angle_alpha   90.00
_cell.angle_beta   90.00
_cell.angle_gamma   90.00
#
_symmetry.space_group_name_H-M   'P 1'
#
loop_
_entity.id
_entity.type
_entity.pdbx_description
1 polymer ?
#
loop_
_entity_poly.entity_id
_entity_poly.type
_entity_poly.pdbx_seq_one_letter_code
_entity_poly.pdbx_strand_id
1 'polypeptide(L)'
;MTIVDDPLLALIVRFVVNNEEIEGDDEAFCQDQIRTLNRYIQDLPEDQQEAKALQWIEQHAELYRRQWQKKTIHRRASDRQCHDCPLNLNGQHNHCSVHQKWLTLLGLYSSDKLTSGEYVGNALKLLRQHKEELKVVTVKNLEPLRVSQRI
;
A
#
# COMPACT_ATOMS: atom_id res chain seq x y z
N MET A 1 10.90 10.86 12.73
CA MET A 1 11.33 10.28 11.42
C MET A 1 11.22 8.76 11.47
N THR A 2 10.09 8.20 11.03
CA THR A 2 9.90 6.75 10.93
C THR A 2 10.77 6.20 9.79
N ILE A 3 11.74 5.36 10.11
CA ILE A 3 12.49 4.60 9.11
C ILE A 3 11.56 3.51 8.59
N VAL A 4 11.28 3.54 7.28
CA VAL A 4 10.56 2.47 6.57
C VAL A 4 11.63 1.52 6.05
N ASP A 5 11.60 0.27 6.51
CA ASP A 5 12.69 -0.69 6.22
C ASP A 5 12.63 -1.21 4.78
N ASP A 6 11.44 -1.17 4.18
CA ASP A 6 11.23 -1.57 2.79
C ASP A 6 11.45 -0.37 1.84
N PRO A 7 12.46 -0.41 0.94
CA PRO A 7 12.78 0.70 0.06
C PRO A 7 11.65 1.09 -0.89
N LEU A 8 10.85 0.11 -1.34
CA LEU A 8 9.74 0.38 -2.25
C LEU A 8 8.61 1.08 -1.49
N LEU A 9 8.30 0.64 -0.28
CA LEU A 9 7.33 1.31 0.57
C LEU A 9 7.79 2.71 0.97
N ALA A 10 9.09 2.92 1.22
CA ALA A 10 9.65 4.23 1.51
C ALA A 10 9.38 5.22 0.36
N LEU A 11 9.49 4.78 -0.89
CA LEU A 11 9.14 5.58 -2.06
C LEU A 11 7.63 5.88 -2.11
N ILE A 12 6.79 4.88 -1.85
CA ILE A 12 5.33 5.08 -1.84
C ILE A 12 4.92 6.10 -0.77
N VAL A 13 5.49 6.00 0.43
CA VAL A 13 5.26 6.96 1.51
C VAL A 13 5.63 8.37 1.07
N ARG A 14 6.85 8.51 0.55
CA ARG A 14 7.41 9.80 0.15
C ARG A 14 6.57 10.49 -0.93
N PHE A 15 6.07 9.74 -1.91
CA PHE A 15 5.45 10.31 -3.11
C PHE A 15 3.92 10.21 -3.16
N VAL A 16 3.30 9.35 -2.36
CA VAL A 16 1.84 9.10 -2.41
C VAL A 16 1.16 9.42 -1.09
N VAL A 17 1.70 8.93 0.03
CA VAL A 17 1.07 9.11 1.35
C VAL A 17 1.37 10.48 1.95
N ASN A 18 2.48 11.09 1.53
CA ASN A 18 3.15 12.24 2.13
C ASN A 18 3.71 11.94 3.53
N ASN A 19 4.82 12.60 3.85
CA ASN A 19 5.69 12.31 5.00
C ASN A 19 5.10 12.76 6.36
N GLU A 20 3.79 13.00 6.44
CA GLU A 20 3.10 13.19 7.71
C GLU A 20 3.30 11.90 8.51
N GLU A 21 3.91 12.03 9.68
CA GLU A 21 4.44 10.91 10.45
C GLU A 21 3.49 9.72 10.42
N ILE A 22 4.03 8.56 10.05
CA ILE A 22 3.31 7.28 10.10
C ILE A 22 3.22 6.87 11.58
N GLU A 23 2.63 7.73 12.39
CA GLU A 23 2.19 7.44 13.73
C GLU A 23 0.79 6.86 13.62
N GLY A 24 0.72 5.55 13.79
CA GLY A 24 -0.53 4.84 13.93
C GLY A 24 -0.59 4.31 15.35
N ASP A 25 -1.61 4.74 16.09
CA ASP A 25 -2.05 4.05 17.29
C ASP A 25 -2.65 2.70 16.87
N ASP A 26 -1.80 1.71 16.62
CA ASP A 26 -2.21 0.33 16.40
C ASP A 26 -1.95 -0.48 17.67
N GLU A 27 -2.53 -0.02 18.78
CA GLU A 27 -2.56 -0.76 20.05
C GLU A 27 -2.98 -2.21 19.84
N ALA A 28 -3.96 -2.45 18.96
CA ALA A 28 -4.40 -3.79 18.58
C ALA A 28 -3.30 -4.67 17.97
N PHE A 29 -2.41 -4.09 17.15
CA PHE A 29 -1.27 -4.83 16.58
C PHE A 29 -0.26 -5.21 17.67
N CYS A 30 0.08 -4.26 18.54
CA CYS A 30 0.97 -4.51 19.67
C CYS A 30 0.40 -5.55 20.63
N GLN A 31 -0.89 -5.48 20.95
CA GLN A 31 -1.59 -6.46 21.79
C GLN A 31 -1.58 -7.87 21.17
N ASP A 32 -1.72 -7.99 19.85
CA ASP A 32 -1.62 -9.28 19.15
C ASP A 32 -0.20 -9.87 19.24
N GLN A 33 0.84 -9.04 19.12
CA GLN A 33 2.23 -9.49 19.27
C GLN A 33 2.53 -9.92 20.70
N ILE A 34 2.07 -9.15 21.69
CA ILE A 34 2.20 -9.51 23.12
C ILE A 34 1.48 -10.84 23.41
N ARG A 35 0.28 -11.03 22.86
CA ARG A 35 -0.48 -12.28 23.03
C ARG A 35 0.24 -13.47 22.41
N THR A 36 0.86 -13.28 21.25
CA THR A 36 1.64 -14.32 20.57
C THR A 36 2.87 -14.70 21.38
N LEU A 37 3.61 -13.71 21.89
CA LEU A 37 4.75 -13.91 22.78
C LEU A 37 4.35 -14.64 24.06
N ASN A 38 3.28 -14.20 24.72
CA ASN A 38 2.79 -14.83 25.95
C ASN A 38 2.43 -16.30 25.73
N ARG A 39 1.80 -16.63 24.60
CA ARG A 39 1.50 -18.02 24.25
C ARG A 39 2.77 -18.86 24.04
N TYR A 40 3.81 -18.28 23.46
CA TYR A 40 5.09 -18.96 23.26
C TYR A 40 5.81 -19.26 24.59
N ILE A 41 5.80 -18.32 25.53
CA ILE A 41 6.53 -18.47 26.80
C ILE A 41 5.76 -19.24 27.87
N GLN A 42 4.43 -19.31 27.79
CA GLN A 42 3.58 -19.97 28.79
C GLN A 42 3.93 -21.45 29.00
N ASP A 43 4.38 -22.13 27.95
CA ASP A 43 4.72 -23.56 28.01
C ASP A 43 6.16 -23.81 28.51
N LEU A 44 6.91 -22.75 28.80
CA LEU A 44 8.31 -22.84 29.25
C LEU A 44 8.44 -22.73 30.78
N PRO A 45 9.47 -23.37 31.37
CA PRO A 45 9.83 -23.18 32.78
C PRO A 45 10.07 -21.70 33.11
N GLU A 46 9.62 -21.24 34.28
CA GLU A 46 9.66 -19.83 34.70
C GLU A 46 11.07 -19.23 34.64
N ASP A 47 12.09 -20.02 34.99
CA ASP A 47 13.51 -19.66 34.93
C ASP A 47 14.03 -19.43 33.50
N GLN A 48 13.30 -19.90 32.48
CA GLN A 48 13.66 -19.76 31.07
C GLN A 48 12.77 -18.76 30.32
N GLN A 49 11.63 -18.36 30.88
CA GLN A 49 10.65 -17.51 30.19
C GLN A 49 11.24 -16.17 29.77
N GLU A 50 11.96 -15.48 30.65
CA GLU A 50 12.55 -14.17 30.35
C GLU A 50 13.61 -14.26 29.25
N ALA A 51 14.56 -15.19 29.38
CA ALA A 51 15.61 -15.40 28.38
C ALA A 51 15.03 -15.76 27.00
N LYS A 52 13.99 -16.58 26.97
CA LYS A 52 13.31 -16.97 25.73
C LYS A 52 12.43 -15.87 25.15
N ALA A 53 11.83 -15.02 25.99
CA ALA A 53 11.11 -13.84 25.53
C ALA A 53 12.03 -12.85 24.83
N LEU A 54 13.21 -12.57 25.41
CA LEU A 54 14.22 -11.71 24.80
C LEU A 54 14.71 -12.27 23.46
N GLN A 55 15.01 -13.57 23.41
CA GLN A 55 15.41 -14.25 22.17
C GLN A 55 14.33 -14.15 21.09
N TRP A 56 13.05 -14.31 21.46
CA TRP A 56 11.94 -14.15 20.52
C TRP A 56 11.87 -12.72 19.98
N ILE A 57 11.96 -11.71 20.85
CA ILE A 57 11.90 -10.30 20.44
C ILE A 57 13.05 -10.00 19.46
N GLU A 58 14.27 -10.42 19.76
CA GLU A 58 15.43 -10.22 18.87
C GLU A 58 15.20 -10.85 17.49
N GLN A 59 14.61 -12.05 17.43
CA GLN A 59 14.37 -12.76 16.19
C GLN A 59 13.21 -12.19 15.36
N HIS A 60 12.20 -11.61 16.01
CA HIS A 60 10.93 -11.27 15.34
C HIS A 60 10.64 -9.77 15.24
N ALA A 61 11.36 -8.90 15.97
CA ALA A 61 11.07 -7.45 16.00
C ALA A 61 11.15 -6.79 14.62
N GLU A 62 12.13 -7.15 13.78
CA GLU A 62 12.23 -6.62 12.42
C GLU A 62 11.05 -7.06 11.56
N LEU A 63 10.69 -8.34 11.63
CA LEU A 63 9.56 -8.88 10.87
C LEU A 63 8.26 -8.19 11.25
N TYR A 64 7.98 -8.04 12.55
CA TYR A 64 6.77 -7.36 13.04
C TYR A 64 6.73 -5.90 12.60
N ARG A 65 7.86 -5.20 12.66
CA ARG A 65 7.97 -3.82 12.19
C ARG A 65 7.65 -3.69 10.70
N ARG A 66 8.21 -4.59 9.87
CA ARG A 66 7.94 -4.62 8.43
C ARG A 66 6.47 -4.93 8.12
N GLN A 67 5.87 -5.89 8.82
CA GLN A 67 4.45 -6.23 8.66
C GLN A 67 3.55 -5.06 9.05
N TRP A 68 3.86 -4.38 10.16
CA TRP A 68 3.15 -3.18 10.58
C TRP A 68 3.27 -2.08 9.53
N GLN A 69 4.48 -1.75 9.07
CA GLN A 69 4.71 -0.75 8.02
C GLN A 69 3.87 -1.05 6.76
N LYS A 70 3.88 -2.30 6.28
CA LYS A 70 3.10 -2.73 5.10
C LYS A 70 1.61 -2.49 5.25
N LYS A 71 1.03 -2.84 6.40
CA LYS A 71 -0.40 -2.66 6.69
C LYS A 71 -0.74 -1.17 6.84
N THR A 72 0.06 -0.43 7.60
CA THR A 72 -0.20 0.98 7.86
C THR A 72 -0.09 1.83 6.61
N ILE A 73 0.90 1.56 5.75
CA ILE A 73 1.08 2.28 4.47
C ILE A 73 -0.07 1.95 3.51
N HIS A 74 -0.52 0.69 3.44
CA HIS A 74 -1.68 0.32 2.62
C HIS A 74 -2.96 1.02 3.10
N ARG A 75 -3.22 1.04 4.42
CA ARG A 75 -4.35 1.77 5.02
C ARG A 75 -4.28 3.25 4.68
N ARG A 76 -3.16 3.91 4.98
CA ARG A 76 -2.98 5.35 4.72
C ARG A 76 -3.08 5.69 3.23
N ALA A 77 -2.55 4.84 2.34
CA ALA A 77 -2.71 5.03 0.90
C ALA A 77 -4.17 4.93 0.46
N SER A 78 -4.95 4.07 1.12
CA SER A 78 -6.39 3.91 0.85
C SER A 78 -7.24 5.09 1.36
N ASP A 79 -6.70 5.94 2.24
CA ASP A 79 -7.38 7.16 2.70
C ASP A 79 -7.07 8.38 1.81
N ARG A 80 -6.17 8.22 0.83
CA ARG A 80 -5.69 9.31 -0.04
C ARG A 80 -6.35 9.26 -1.42
N GLN A 81 -6.75 10.43 -1.90
CA GLN A 81 -7.18 10.62 -3.29
C GLN A 81 -6.02 11.12 -4.15
N CYS A 82 -6.07 10.86 -5.46
CA CYS A 82 -5.09 11.47 -6.36
C CYS A 82 -5.32 12.98 -6.41
N HIS A 83 -4.26 13.75 -6.15
CA HIS A 83 -4.29 15.22 -6.15
C HIS A 83 -4.88 15.81 -7.45
N ASP A 84 -4.43 15.28 -8.59
CA ASP A 84 -4.84 15.76 -9.91
C ASP A 84 -5.98 14.92 -10.52
N CYS A 85 -6.80 14.25 -9.70
CA CYS A 85 -7.88 13.42 -10.24
C CYS A 85 -9.00 14.28 -10.83
N PRO A 86 -9.35 14.14 -12.12
CA PRO A 86 -10.47 14.88 -12.69
C PRO A 86 -11.83 14.49 -12.06
N LEU A 87 -11.90 13.32 -11.40
CA LEU A 87 -13.09 12.86 -10.67
C LEU A 87 -13.23 13.52 -9.29
N ASN A 88 -12.22 14.25 -8.80
CA ASN A 88 -12.26 14.90 -7.50
C ASN A 88 -13.17 16.13 -7.46
N LEU A 89 -13.65 16.60 -8.63
CA LEU A 89 -14.49 17.78 -8.78
C LEU A 89 -15.91 17.61 -8.19
N ASN A 90 -16.36 16.37 -7.97
CA ASN A 90 -17.74 16.10 -7.55
C ASN A 90 -17.91 15.84 -6.05
N GLY A 91 -16.86 16.03 -5.23
CA GLY A 91 -16.94 15.88 -3.76
C GLY A 91 -17.28 14.47 -3.26
N GLN A 92 -17.32 13.47 -4.15
CA GLN A 92 -17.48 12.07 -3.76
C GLN A 92 -16.10 11.48 -3.43
N HIS A 93 -16.00 10.81 -2.28
CA HIS A 93 -14.80 10.14 -1.77
C HIS A 93 -14.44 8.86 -2.56
N ASN A 94 -14.63 8.88 -3.88
CA ASN A 94 -14.46 7.70 -4.71
C ASN A 94 -13.08 7.72 -5.35
N HIS A 95 -12.25 6.73 -5.04
CA HIS A 95 -11.00 6.48 -5.75
C HIS A 95 -11.27 6.29 -7.24
N CYS A 96 -10.45 6.90 -8.10
CA CYS A 96 -10.53 6.63 -9.54
C CYS A 96 -10.21 5.16 -9.84
N SER A 97 -10.66 4.67 -10.99
CA SER A 97 -10.50 3.26 -11.37
C SER A 97 -9.04 2.79 -11.36
N VAL A 98 -8.09 3.66 -11.75
CA VAL A 98 -6.65 3.36 -11.69
C VAL A 98 -6.18 3.27 -10.26
N HIS A 99 -6.59 4.19 -9.39
CA HIS A 99 -6.22 4.20 -7.99
C HIS A 99 -6.75 2.94 -7.27
N GLN A 100 -8.00 2.53 -7.53
CA GLN A 100 -8.56 1.28 -6.98
C GLN A 100 -7.75 0.04 -7.41
N LYS A 101 -7.41 -0.06 -8.70
CA LYS A 101 -6.58 -1.15 -9.22
C LYS A 101 -5.18 -1.12 -8.62
N TRP A 102 -4.62 0.06 -8.41
CA TRP A 102 -3.32 0.23 -7.76
C TRP A 102 -3.37 -0.17 -6.28
N LEU A 103 -4.39 0.23 -5.52
CA LEU A 103 -4.58 -0.20 -4.12
C LEU A 103 -4.72 -1.72 -3.99
N THR A 104 -5.29 -2.38 -4.99
CA THR A 104 -5.35 -3.85 -5.05
C THR A 104 -3.95 -4.44 -5.18
N LEU A 105 -3.11 -3.90 -6.08
CA LEU A 105 -1.71 -4.33 -6.22
C LEU A 105 -0.90 -4.06 -4.95
N LEU A 106 -1.09 -2.90 -4.32
CA LEU A 106 -0.44 -2.55 -3.07
C LEU A 106 -0.87 -3.50 -1.94
N GLY A 107 -2.15 -3.85 -1.86
CA GLY A 107 -2.65 -4.82 -0.87
C GLY A 107 -2.04 -6.22 -1.05
N LEU A 108 -1.88 -6.69 -2.29
CA LEU A 108 -1.20 -7.95 -2.60
C LEU A 108 0.28 -7.92 -2.19
N TYR A 109 0.97 -6.81 -2.46
CA TYR A 109 2.35 -6.61 -2.06
C TYR A 109 2.52 -6.51 -0.54
N SER A 110 1.63 -5.77 0.14
CA SER A 110 1.60 -5.64 1.60
C SER A 110 1.25 -6.97 2.30
N SER A 111 0.64 -7.92 1.60
CA SER A 111 0.34 -9.27 2.09
C SER A 111 1.38 -10.32 1.69
N ASP A 112 2.56 -9.90 1.20
CA ASP A 112 3.64 -10.77 0.74
C ASP A 112 3.25 -11.73 -0.41
N LYS A 113 2.16 -11.43 -1.13
CA LYS A 113 1.71 -12.21 -2.30
C LYS A 113 2.39 -11.79 -3.60
N LEU A 114 3.09 -10.66 -3.59
CA LEU A 114 3.88 -10.17 -4.71
C LEU A 114 5.28 -9.83 -4.21
N THR A 115 6.28 -10.15 -5.01
CA THR A 115 7.62 -9.59 -4.88
C THR A 115 7.63 -8.12 -5.31
N SER A 116 8.65 -7.36 -4.91
CA SER A 116 8.82 -5.98 -5.34
C SER A 116 8.89 -5.86 -6.88
N GLY A 117 9.53 -6.83 -7.55
CA GLY A 117 9.63 -6.87 -9.01
C GLY A 117 8.27 -7.08 -9.69
N GLU A 118 7.47 -8.03 -9.20
CA GLU A 118 6.12 -8.27 -9.72
C GLU A 118 5.20 -7.08 -9.47
N TYR A 119 5.26 -6.48 -8.28
CA TYR A 119 4.49 -5.27 -7.97
C TYR A 119 4.81 -4.13 -8.96
N VAL A 120 6.10 -3.83 -9.16
CA VAL A 120 6.52 -2.76 -10.08
C VAL A 120 6.10 -3.09 -11.51
N GLY A 121 6.31 -4.32 -11.97
CA GLY A 121 5.89 -4.76 -13.31
C GLY A 121 4.39 -4.63 -13.53
N ASN A 122 3.58 -5.07 -12.57
CA ASN A 122 2.13 -4.97 -12.64
C ASN A 122 1.64 -3.52 -12.58
N ALA A 123 2.24 -2.69 -11.73
CA ALA A 123 1.91 -1.27 -11.65
C ALA A 123 2.23 -0.53 -12.96
N LEU A 124 3.40 -0.78 -13.56
CA LEU A 124 3.75 -0.19 -14.85
C LEU A 124 2.82 -0.65 -15.98
N LYS A 125 2.41 -1.93 -15.96
CA LYS A 125 1.43 -2.47 -16.92
C LYS A 125 0.07 -1.78 -16.77
N LEU A 126 -0.40 -1.60 -15.54
CA LEU A 126 -1.63 -0.88 -15.23
C LEU A 126 -1.60 0.54 -15.80
N LEU A 127 -0.52 1.29 -15.53
CA LEU A 127 -0.37 2.66 -16.04
C LEU A 127 -0.33 2.71 -17.57
N ARG A 128 0.37 1.77 -18.21
CA ARG A 128 0.43 1.69 -19.67
C ARG A 128 -0.94 1.41 -20.28
N GLN A 129 -1.68 0.45 -19.75
CA GLN A 129 -3.03 0.12 -20.22
C GLN A 129 -3.96 1.33 -20.12
N HIS A 130 -3.96 2.00 -18.97
CA HIS A 130 -4.80 3.17 -18.80
C HIS A 130 -4.42 4.33 -19.73
N LYS A 131 -3.12 4.54 -19.97
CA LYS A 131 -2.65 5.54 -20.94
C LYS A 131 -3.17 5.26 -22.35
N GLU A 132 -3.17 4.00 -22.79
CA GLU A 132 -3.71 3.63 -24.10
C GLU A 132 -5.23 3.79 -24.18
N GLU A 133 -5.96 3.43 -23.12
CA GLU A 133 -7.41 3.68 -23.02
C GLU A 133 -7.74 5.17 -23.17
N LEU A 134 -7.00 6.04 -22.49
CA LEU A 134 -7.18 7.49 -22.58
C LEU A 134 -6.92 8.02 -24.01
N LYS A 135 -5.89 7.51 -24.71
CA LYS A 135 -5.64 7.90 -26.10
C LYS A 135 -6.78 7.49 -27.03
N VAL A 136 -7.32 6.28 -26.88
CA VAL A 136 -8.44 5.79 -27.70
C VAL A 136 -9.68 6.65 -27.47
N VAL A 137 -9.96 7.06 -26.23
CA VAL A 137 -11.05 8.00 -25.92
C VAL A 137 -10.81 9.36 -26.58
N THR A 138 -9.60 9.91 -26.49
CA THR A 138 -9.26 11.17 -27.16
C THR A 138 -9.42 11.09 -28.67
N VAL A 139 -8.98 10.00 -29.31
CA VAL A 139 -9.11 9.82 -30.77
C VAL A 139 -10.58 9.67 -31.17
N LYS A 140 -11.38 8.87 -30.46
CA LYS A 140 -12.82 8.73 -30.73
C LYS A 140 -13.59 10.03 -30.53
N ASN A 141 -13.22 10.82 -29.53
CA ASN A 141 -13.83 12.13 -29.29
C ASN A 141 -13.43 13.18 -30.36
N LEU A 142 -12.36 12.92 -31.14
CA LEU A 142 -11.96 13.72 -32.30
C LEU A 142 -12.59 13.23 -33.62
N GLU A 143 -13.19 12.04 -33.66
CA GLU A 143 -13.80 11.45 -34.86
C GLU A 143 -15.21 11.95 -35.27
N PRO A 144 -15.99 12.80 -34.54
CA PRO A 144 -17.24 13.32 -35.07
C PRO A 144 -17.10 14.54 -36.01
N LEU A 145 -15.90 15.08 -36.25
CA LEU A 145 -15.74 16.33 -37.03
C LEU A 145 -15.21 16.17 -38.47
N ARG A 146 -15.07 14.94 -38.98
CA ARG A 146 -14.58 14.69 -40.35
C ARG A 146 -15.63 14.15 -41.33
N VAL A 147 -16.92 14.41 -41.10
CA VAL A 147 -17.96 14.16 -42.12
C VAL A 147 -18.92 15.34 -42.20
N SER A 148 -18.43 16.49 -42.68
CA SER A 148 -19.28 17.46 -43.38
C SER A 148 -18.41 18.53 -44.02
N GLN A 149 -17.96 18.28 -45.26
CA GLN A 149 -17.67 19.31 -46.27
C GLN A 149 -17.42 18.64 -47.62
N ARG A 150 -18.52 18.28 -48.29
CA ARG A 150 -18.64 18.23 -49.75
C ARG A 150 -20.07 18.57 -50.12
N ILE A 151 -20.32 19.85 -50.39
CA ILE A 151 -21.16 20.35 -51.50
C ILE A 151 -20.47 21.61 -52.02
#